data_AF-A0A848FXN0-F1
#
_entry.id   AF-A0A848FXN0-F1
#
_cell.length_a   1.000
_cell.length_b   1.000
_cell.length_c   1.000
_cell.angle_alpha   90.00
_cell.angle_beta   90.00
_cell.angle_gamma   90.00
#
_symmetry.space_group_name_H-M   'P 1'
#
loop_
_entity.id
_entity.type
_entity.pdbx_description
1 polymer ?
#
loop_
_entity_poly.entity_id
_entity_poly.type
_entity_poly.pdbx_seq_one_letter_code
_entity_poly.pdbx_strand_id
1 'polypeptide(L)'
;MTEREIQFMRYWEENRERESKWQYQLVIGIPIGLLFSLPIIGIVFTSRYWYERADMAVNASLNPTVLMVAVFIISVFVAIFYKRYQWDRKEQQYKELKAKEDRERKSGSEPVQQ
;
A
#
# COMPACT_ATOMS: atom_id res chain seq x y z
N MET A 1 -21.72 -6.77 -19.84
CA MET A 1 -20.31 -6.60 -19.43
C MET A 1 -19.42 -6.08 -20.58
N THR A 2 -18.35 -5.33 -20.27
CA THR A 2 -17.33 -4.85 -21.23
C THR A 2 -16.10 -5.76 -21.24
N GLU A 3 -15.36 -5.80 -22.36
CA GLU A 3 -14.15 -6.62 -22.52
C GLU A 3 -13.08 -6.34 -21.45
N ARG A 4 -12.88 -5.07 -21.09
CA ARG A 4 -11.93 -4.68 -20.04
C ARG A 4 -12.32 -5.19 -18.66
N GLU A 5 -13.61 -5.22 -18.34
CA GLU A 5 -14.11 -5.76 -17.06
C GLU A 5 -13.86 -7.27 -16.97
N ILE A 6 -14.07 -8.00 -18.07
CA ILE A 6 -13.84 -9.46 -18.14
C ILE A 6 -12.35 -9.78 -18.00
N GLN A 7 -11.48 -9.05 -18.70
CA GLN A 7 -10.04 -9.22 -18.59
C GLN A 7 -9.53 -8.93 -17.18
N PHE A 8 -10.03 -7.86 -16.54
CA PHE A 8 -9.72 -7.56 -15.15
C PHE A 8 -10.18 -8.68 -14.21
N MET A 9 -11.41 -9.17 -14.36
CA MET A 9 -11.94 -10.24 -13.50
C MET A 9 -11.10 -11.51 -13.60
N ARG A 10 -10.73 -11.94 -14.82
CA ARG A 10 -9.89 -13.13 -15.03
C ARG A 10 -8.51 -12.98 -14.40
N TYR A 11 -7.84 -11.85 -14.67
CA TYR A 11 -6.54 -11.55 -14.08
C TYR A 11 -6.61 -11.52 -12.55
N TRP A 12 -7.63 -10.85 -12.00
CA TRP A 12 -7.76 -10.70 -10.55
C TRP A 12 -8.10 -12.04 -9.87
N GLU A 13 -8.93 -12.88 -10.48
CA GLU A 13 -9.28 -14.19 -9.95
C GLU A 13 -8.07 -15.15 -9.89
N GLU A 14 -7.19 -15.09 -10.88
CA GLU A 14 -5.94 -15.87 -10.90
C GLU A 14 -4.89 -15.32 -9.91
N ASN A 15 -4.81 -14.00 -9.74
CA ASN A 15 -3.74 -13.37 -8.95
C ASN A 15 -4.14 -12.97 -7.52
N ARG A 16 -5.43 -12.98 -7.15
CA ARG A 16 -5.93 -12.51 -5.84
C ARG A 16 -5.27 -13.20 -4.66
N GLU A 17 -5.05 -14.52 -4.73
CA GLU A 17 -4.44 -15.30 -3.64
C GLU A 17 -2.95 -14.99 -3.50
N ARG A 18 -2.27 -14.75 -4.62
CA ARG A 18 -0.87 -14.34 -4.64
C ARG A 18 -0.69 -12.93 -4.10
N GLU A 19 -1.58 -12.00 -4.45
CA GLU A 19 -1.55 -10.61 -3.94
C GLU A 19 -2.10 -10.48 -2.51
N SER A 20 -2.87 -11.47 -2.01
CA SER A 20 -3.40 -11.47 -0.63
C SER A 20 -2.35 -11.87 0.41
N LYS A 21 -1.32 -12.65 0.04
CA LYS A 21 -0.27 -13.08 0.97
C LYS A 21 0.54 -11.87 1.44
N TRP A 22 0.51 -11.63 2.75
CA TRP A 22 1.32 -10.63 3.48
C TRP A 22 2.81 -10.61 3.10
N GLN A 23 3.34 -11.74 2.62
CA GLN A 23 4.72 -11.87 2.14
C GLN A 23 5.01 -11.03 0.88
N TYR A 24 4.05 -10.88 -0.05
CA TYR A 24 4.21 -10.01 -1.22
C TYR A 24 4.16 -8.52 -0.85
N GLN A 25 3.43 -8.18 0.21
CA GLN A 25 3.37 -6.82 0.77
C GLN A 25 4.69 -6.42 1.44
N LEU A 26 5.38 -7.35 2.12
CA LEU A 26 6.69 -7.10 2.72
C LEU A 26 7.78 -6.91 1.67
N VAL A 27 7.84 -7.75 0.63
CA VAL A 27 8.90 -7.69 -0.40
C VAL A 27 8.81 -6.41 -1.25
N ILE A 28 7.61 -5.89 -1.51
CA ILE A 28 7.42 -4.63 -2.24
C ILE A 28 7.52 -3.40 -1.32
N GLY A 29 7.24 -3.55 -0.03
CA GLY A 29 7.37 -2.48 0.96
C GLY A 29 8.82 -2.14 1.32
N ILE A 30 9.72 -3.13 1.34
CA ILE A 30 11.15 -2.96 1.66
C ILE A 30 11.85 -1.93 0.74
N PRO A 31 11.75 -1.99 -0.61
CA PRO A 31 12.42 -1.02 -1.47
C PRO A 31 11.94 0.42 -1.26
N ILE A 32 10.65 0.62 -0.99
CA ILE A 32 10.07 1.95 -0.75
C ILE A 32 10.51 2.48 0.62
N GLY A 33 10.50 1.63 1.65
CA GLY A 33 11.02 1.96 2.98
C GLY A 33 12.52 2.30 2.95
N LEU A 34 13.31 1.57 2.15
CA LEU A 34 14.72 1.87 1.90
C LEU A 34 14.90 3.23 1.21
N LEU A 35 14.11 3.53 0.17
CA LEU A 35 14.18 4.82 -0.50
C LEU A 35 13.83 5.98 0.45
N PHE A 36 12.82 5.79 1.31
CA PHE A 36 12.45 6.77 2.35
C PHE A 36 13.50 6.91 3.46
N SER A 37 14.32 5.87 3.69
CA SER A 37 15.42 5.93 4.64
C SER A 37 16.63 6.73 4.14
N LEU A 38 16.76 6.98 2.83
CA LEU A 38 17.89 7.73 2.26
C LEU A 38 17.98 9.18 2.74
N PRO A 39 16.93 10.03 2.70
CA PRO A 39 17.00 11.40 3.20
C PRO A 39 17.22 11.43 4.72
N ILE A 40 16.67 10.46 5.42
CA ILE A 40 16.84 10.23 6.86
C ILE A 40 18.34 9.99 7.17
N ILE A 41 18.95 9.00 6.53
CA ILE A 41 20.39 8.70 6.67
C ILE A 41 21.21 9.92 6.25
N GLY A 42 20.87 10.56 5.14
CA GLY A 42 21.54 11.76 4.65
C GLY A 42 21.57 12.87 5.70
N ILE A 43 20.45 13.16 6.36
CA ILE A 43 20.36 14.19 7.41
C ILE A 43 21.20 13.82 8.63
N VAL A 44 21.17 12.59 9.12
CA VAL A 44 21.98 12.19 10.30
C VAL A 44 23.47 12.18 10.01
N PHE A 45 23.88 11.75 8.82
CA PHE A 45 25.31 11.77 8.45
C PHE A 45 25.80 13.19 8.19
N THR A 46 24.99 14.05 7.55
CA THR A 46 25.39 15.44 7.26
C THR A 46 25.22 16.38 8.43
N SER A 47 24.31 16.12 9.38
CA SER A 47 24.13 16.94 10.57
C SER A 47 25.40 16.99 11.42
N ARG A 48 26.19 15.91 11.46
CA ARG A 48 27.46 15.89 12.19
C ARG A 48 28.51 16.87 11.64
N TYR A 49 28.43 17.23 10.35
CA TYR A 49 29.42 18.10 9.70
C TYR A 49 29.07 19.59 9.73
N TRP A 50 27.79 19.95 9.90
CA TRP A 50 27.34 21.35 9.85
C TRP A 50 26.87 21.91 11.19
N TYR A 51 26.70 21.06 12.21
CA TYR A 51 26.02 21.42 13.47
C TYR A 51 26.91 21.32 14.72
N GLU A 52 28.19 21.68 14.60
CA GLU A 52 29.16 21.77 15.71
C GLU A 52 28.75 22.77 16.82
N ARG A 53 27.71 23.60 16.58
CA ARG A 53 27.20 24.61 17.53
C ARG A 53 25.90 24.23 18.27
N ALA A 54 25.23 23.12 17.95
CA ALA A 54 24.00 22.72 18.65
C ALA A 54 24.17 21.69 19.76
N ASP A 55 25.41 21.30 20.09
CA ASP A 55 25.70 20.46 21.26
C ASP A 55 25.26 21.14 22.57
N MET A 56 25.08 22.47 22.60
CA MET A 56 24.67 23.20 23.81
C MET A 56 23.16 23.49 23.94
N ALA A 57 22.33 23.26 22.90
CA ALA A 57 20.89 23.58 22.93
C ALA A 57 19.95 22.37 22.73
N VAL A 58 20.46 21.23 22.24
CA VAL A 58 19.66 20.03 21.92
C VAL A 58 19.37 19.14 23.14
N ASN A 59 19.93 19.45 24.31
CA ASN A 59 19.46 18.86 25.58
C ASN A 59 18.01 19.26 25.96
N ALA A 60 17.37 20.14 25.18
CA ALA A 60 15.94 20.39 25.26
C ALA A 60 15.13 19.21 24.65
N SER A 61 15.02 18.16 25.46
CA SER A 61 13.93 17.18 25.58
C SER A 61 13.57 16.19 24.46
N LEU A 62 14.00 16.32 23.20
CA LEU A 62 13.72 15.30 22.18
C LEU A 62 14.97 14.88 21.40
N ASN A 63 15.40 13.64 21.66
CA ASN A 63 16.53 13.02 20.98
C ASN A 63 16.24 12.87 19.46
N PRO A 64 17.03 13.51 18.57
CA PRO A 64 16.84 13.45 17.12
C PRO A 64 16.78 12.01 16.56
N THR A 65 17.49 11.07 17.18
CA THR A 65 17.45 9.64 16.82
C THR A 65 16.06 9.04 17.05
N VAL A 66 15.36 9.43 18.11
CA VAL A 66 14.01 8.94 18.41
C VAL A 66 13.00 9.44 17.39
N LEU A 67 13.08 10.72 17.01
CA LEU A 67 12.26 11.30 15.93
C LEU A 67 12.48 10.55 14.61
N MET A 68 13.73 10.24 14.32
CA MET A 68 14.11 9.52 13.11
C MET A 68 13.52 8.10 13.06
N VAL A 69 13.63 7.36 14.17
CA VAL A 69 13.04 6.02 14.30
C VAL A 69 11.52 6.09 14.22
N ALA A 70 10.89 7.10 14.82
CA ALA A 70 9.45 7.29 14.77
C ALA A 70 8.95 7.52 13.33
N VAL A 71 9.61 8.40 12.56
CA VAL A 71 9.27 8.65 11.15
C VAL A 71 9.47 7.38 10.31
N PHE A 72 10.53 6.61 10.56
CA PHE A 72 10.77 5.34 9.88
C PHE A 72 9.65 4.32 10.14
N ILE A 73 9.25 4.15 11.40
CA ILE A 73 8.16 3.24 11.79
C ILE A 73 6.84 3.67 11.14
N ILE A 74 6.51 4.97 11.18
CA ILE A 74 5.29 5.51 10.56
C ILE A 74 5.31 5.27 9.04
N SER A 75 6.44 5.51 8.37
CA SER A 75 6.58 5.29 6.94
C SER A 75 6.34 3.83 6.55
N VAL A 76 6.94 2.88 7.29
CA VAL A 76 6.73 1.44 7.08
C VAL A 76 5.27 1.06 7.31
N PHE A 77 4.67 1.55 8.40
CA PHE A 77 3.27 1.29 8.72
C PHE A 77 2.32 1.80 7.62
N VAL A 78 2.51 3.04 7.16
CA VAL A 78 1.69 3.64 6.10
C VAL A 78 1.86 2.89 4.78
N ALA A 79 3.07 2.46 4.43
CA ALA A 79 3.32 1.68 3.22
C ALA A 79 2.58 0.35 3.22
N ILE A 80 2.61 -0.39 4.35
CA ILE A 80 1.87 -1.64 4.52
C ILE A 80 0.37 -1.39 4.43
N PHE A 81 -0.13 -0.39 5.17
CA PHE A 81 -1.55 -0.05 5.21
C PHE A 81 -2.08 0.37 3.84
N TYR A 82 -1.33 1.22 3.12
CA TYR A 82 -1.70 1.66 1.77
C TYR A 82 -1.79 0.50 0.78
N LYS A 83 -0.85 -0.45 0.83
CA LYS A 83 -0.89 -1.65 -0.03
C LYS A 83 -2.07 -2.55 0.31
N ARG A 84 -2.38 -2.74 1.59
CA ARG A 84 -3.57 -3.47 2.02
C ARG A 84 -4.84 -2.81 1.50
N TYR A 85 -4.96 -1.50 1.66
CA TYR A 85 -6.09 -0.72 1.18
C TYR A 85 -6.27 -0.82 -0.35
N GLN A 86 -5.17 -0.77 -1.11
CA GLN A 86 -5.20 -0.97 -2.56
C GLN A 86 -5.73 -2.36 -2.95
N TRP A 87 -5.33 -3.41 -2.23
CA TRP A 87 -5.86 -4.76 -2.45
C TRP A 87 -7.36 -4.83 -2.13
N ASP A 88 -7.79 -4.26 -1.00
CA ASP A 88 -9.20 -4.24 -0.60
C ASP A 88 -10.08 -3.53 -1.65
N ARG A 89 -9.58 -2.43 -2.25
CA ARG A 89 -10.28 -1.73 -3.34
C ARG A 89 -10.47 -2.59 -4.59
N LYS A 90 -9.42 -3.30 -5.02
CA LYS A 90 -9.51 -4.20 -6.20
C LYS A 90 -10.45 -5.37 -5.93
N GLU A 91 -10.41 -5.94 -4.72
CA GLU A 91 -11.31 -7.01 -4.30
C GLU A 91 -12.78 -6.55 -4.28
N GLN A 92 -13.03 -5.32 -3.83
CA GLN A 92 -14.37 -4.73 -3.86
C GLN A 92 -14.87 -4.57 -5.32
N GLN A 93 -14.03 -4.02 -6.21
CA GLN A 93 -14.35 -3.88 -7.63
C GLN A 93 -14.67 -5.24 -8.27
N TYR A 94 -13.90 -6.28 -7.97
CA TYR A 94 -14.16 -7.63 -8.47
C TYR A 94 -15.52 -8.16 -8.01
N LYS A 95 -15.89 -7.99 -6.73
CA LYS A 95 -17.19 -8.42 -6.20
C LYS A 95 -18.36 -7.69 -6.86
N GLU A 96 -18.21 -6.39 -7.11
CA GLU A 96 -19.23 -5.59 -7.81
C GLU A 96 -19.44 -6.06 -9.24
N LEU A 97 -18.36 -6.37 -9.97
CA LEU A 97 -18.42 -6.90 -11.32
C LEU A 97 -19.04 -8.30 -11.37
N LYS A 98 -18.70 -9.18 -10.42
CA LYS A 98 -19.30 -10.51 -10.31
C LYS A 98 -20.80 -10.45 -10.01
N ALA A 99 -21.21 -9.55 -9.11
CA ALA A 99 -22.64 -9.31 -8.84
C ALA A 99 -23.38 -8.73 -10.06
N LYS A 100 -22.70 -7.93 -10.90
CA LYS A 100 -23.24 -7.44 -12.16
C LYS A 100 -23.40 -8.57 -13.18
N GLU A 101 -22.40 -9.45 -13.31
CA GLU A 101 -22.48 -10.66 -14.14
C GLU A 101 -23.66 -11.54 -13.74
N ASP A 102 -23.82 -11.84 -12.44
CA ASP A 102 -24.91 -12.69 -11.94
C ASP A 102 -26.29 -12.08 -12.22
N ARG A 103 -26.41 -10.75 -12.17
CA ARG A 103 -27.66 -10.05 -12.53
C ARG A 103 -27.95 -10.13 -14.02
N GLU A 104 -26.96 -9.90 -14.87
CA GLU A 104 -27.09 -10.01 -16.34
C GLU A 104 -27.45 -11.46 -16.75
N ARG A 105 -26.85 -12.47 -16.10
CA ARG A 105 -27.19 -13.88 -16.31
C ARG A 105 -28.63 -14.18 -15.92
N LYS A 106 -29.08 -13.72 -14.74
CA LYS A 106 -30.46 -13.94 -14.26
C LYS A 106 -31.50 -13.26 -15.16
N SER A 107 -31.27 -12.01 -15.59
CA SER A 107 -32.17 -11.30 -16.50
C SER A 107 -32.21 -11.90 -17.91
N GLY A 108 -31.11 -12.52 -18.35
CA GLY A 108 -31.07 -13.24 -19.63
C GLY A 108 -31.72 -14.64 -19.60
N SER A 109 -32.02 -15.16 -18.40
CA SER A 109 -32.65 -16.47 -18.18
C SER A 109 -34.14 -16.40 -17.82
N GLU A 110 -34.73 -15.21 -17.70
CA GLU A 110 -36.19 -15.08 -17.59
C GLU A 110 -36.81 -15.28 -18.99
N PRO A 111 -37.62 -16.33 -19.23
CA PRO A 111 -38.41 -16.38 -20.44
C PRO A 111 -39.36 -15.19 -20.40
N VAL A 112 -39.34 -14.37 -21.46
CA VAL A 112 -40.33 -13.33 -21.71
C VAL A 112 -41.71 -13.96 -21.58
N GLN A 113 -42.36 -13.77 -20.42
CA GLN A 113 -43.75 -14.15 -20.24
C GLN A 113 -44.57 -13.17 -21.07
N GLN A 114 -45.13 -13.71 -22.15
CA GLN A 114 -46.07 -13.06 -23.08
C GLN A 114 -47.40 -12.78 -22.39
#